data_AF-A0A6V7U5J1-F1
#
_entry.id   AF-A0A6V7U5J1-F1
#
_cell.length_a   1.000
_cell.length_b   1.000
_cell.length_c   1.000
_cell.angle_alpha   90.00
_cell.angle_beta   90.00
_cell.angle_gamma   90.00
#
_symmetry.space_group_name_H-M   'P 1'
#
loop_
_entity.id
_entity.type
_entity.pdbx_description
1 polymer ?
#
loop_
_entity_poly.entity_id
_entity_poly.type
_entity_poly.pdbx_seq_one_letter_code
_entity_poly.pdbx_strand_id
1 'polypeptide(L)'
;MKYYILATILKRIILIKIIFLETTNFALSQTITPPCSCSSVKPNFGTNSNIPQQLCVPPLAYDQKSVWLTWNKPDNYENIADFNVYMGGKKIGSAKANSAVNTLSGPYIQNFYKNDLNNFHTKILFTTYLVTGLNPNTIYTFTVRAVDANGAESGNSNQVVVKTAENYGKIVDITTFGATGDGTTLNTQTIQKAIDSCSTSTSAFGCKVLIPKGIFLSGPLFLRSQMTFELANGAILRATSDPSKFPNQYGNTPIAFLNALNGSLTNIRVIGLGSVDGNGWKLASNAIDELGKQIPVYVKGSPSTVNNLGILAANQVQSHGNNYNSRSRLANFNFVTNLHIGGGITFINPSMTTVGLADSKNVSIISVRLQTYNINNGDGIDIGRSSNIQIIGSFFDTGDDCIAMGTGCGSNAGQGAPVQCILIKNNYFRHGHGAPAFGGSAGDGIINVLVEDNVAFLTDNGIRFKSSPQCGGGAQNVYARDIAMLSVGSYNNFTFGGRQFSGDTTAGHPFVFMLDYDSNPSGNAKIPAQFKDITITRCSVDNIKPTKSGEILYVVGHDGGNIYQPVYNKNITFKNIKVINAAPAQIKLLDTGIFNTFTFTNFGGNDPWSITKSKDVQFINVPTMKLNKLNFA
;
A
#
# COMPACT_ATOMS: atom_id res chain seq x y z
N MET A 1 -66.31 -3.05 -41.49
CA MET A 1 -65.78 -2.07 -40.50
C MET A 1 -65.24 -2.72 -39.23
N LYS A 2 -65.98 -3.61 -38.53
CA LYS A 2 -65.51 -4.30 -37.30
C LYS A 2 -64.21 -5.12 -37.45
N TYR A 3 -64.02 -5.83 -38.57
CA TYR A 3 -62.79 -6.61 -38.83
C TYR A 3 -61.53 -5.77 -39.04
N TYR A 4 -61.68 -4.56 -39.60
CA TYR A 4 -60.54 -3.66 -39.86
C TYR A 4 -60.00 -3.09 -38.54
N ILE A 5 -60.90 -2.71 -37.63
CA ILE A 5 -60.55 -2.19 -36.30
C ILE A 5 -59.82 -3.26 -35.46
N LEU A 6 -60.29 -4.51 -35.51
CA LEU A 6 -59.66 -5.62 -34.77
C LEU A 6 -58.22 -5.90 -35.27
N ALA A 7 -58.01 -5.86 -36.59
CA ALA A 7 -56.68 -6.05 -37.18
C ALA A 7 -55.71 -4.90 -36.85
N THR A 8 -56.19 -3.66 -36.76
CA THR A 8 -55.37 -2.51 -36.37
C THR A 8 -54.97 -2.56 -34.89
N ILE A 9 -55.88 -3.00 -34.02
CA ILE A 9 -55.62 -3.20 -32.59
C ILE A 9 -54.60 -4.32 -32.39
N LEU A 10 -54.74 -5.45 -33.09
CA LEU A 10 -53.80 -6.57 -32.98
C LEU A 10 -52.39 -6.19 -33.48
N LYS A 11 -52.29 -5.44 -34.59
CA LYS A 11 -51.00 -4.88 -35.06
C LYS A 11 -50.37 -3.92 -34.05
N ARG A 12 -51.17 -3.06 -33.39
CA ARG A 12 -50.65 -2.17 -32.33
C ARG A 12 -50.19 -2.93 -31.10
N ILE A 13 -50.90 -4.00 -30.69
CA ILE A 13 -50.49 -4.84 -29.55
C ILE A 13 -49.19 -5.59 -29.88
N ILE A 14 -49.05 -6.12 -31.10
CA ILE A 14 -47.81 -6.77 -31.55
C ILE A 14 -46.66 -5.76 -31.64
N LEU A 15 -46.90 -4.56 -32.17
CA LEU A 15 -45.90 -3.50 -32.24
C LEU A 15 -45.48 -3.02 -30.84
N ILE A 16 -46.43 -2.87 -29.90
CA ILE A 16 -46.13 -2.55 -28.50
C ILE A 16 -45.34 -3.68 -27.84
N LYS A 17 -45.66 -4.97 -28.12
CA LYS A 17 -44.89 -6.12 -27.62
C LYS A 17 -43.48 -6.18 -28.21
N ILE A 18 -43.31 -5.86 -29.50
CA ILE A 18 -41.99 -5.79 -30.16
C ILE A 18 -41.20 -4.62 -29.60
N ILE A 19 -41.81 -3.44 -29.42
CA ILE A 19 -41.17 -2.29 -28.78
C ILE A 19 -40.86 -2.60 -27.31
N PHE A 20 -41.70 -3.34 -26.57
CA PHE A 20 -41.39 -3.78 -25.20
C PHE A 20 -40.27 -4.81 -25.19
N LEU A 21 -40.26 -5.81 -26.06
CA LEU A 21 -39.18 -6.80 -26.17
C LEU A 21 -37.87 -6.15 -26.64
N GLU A 22 -37.92 -5.22 -27.58
CA GLU A 22 -36.78 -4.45 -28.06
C GLU A 22 -36.31 -3.47 -27.01
N THR A 23 -37.17 -2.81 -26.22
CA THR A 23 -36.76 -1.94 -25.09
C THR A 23 -36.27 -2.73 -23.88
N THR A 24 -36.72 -3.97 -23.66
CA THR A 24 -36.12 -4.88 -22.66
C THR A 24 -34.82 -5.52 -23.15
N ASN A 25 -34.62 -5.69 -24.46
CA ASN A 25 -33.32 -6.10 -25.04
C ASN A 25 -32.37 -4.90 -25.24
N PHE A 26 -32.91 -3.67 -25.35
CA PHE A 26 -32.21 -2.38 -25.27
C PHE A 26 -32.02 -1.91 -23.83
N ALA A 27 -32.51 -2.64 -22.82
CA ALA A 27 -31.90 -2.64 -21.48
C ALA A 27 -30.56 -3.40 -21.55
N LEU A 28 -29.72 -2.85 -22.43
CA LEU A 28 -28.30 -2.98 -22.65
C LEU A 28 -27.64 -4.21 -22.00
N SER A 29 -27.08 -5.05 -22.88
CA SER A 29 -25.73 -5.59 -22.72
C SER A 29 -24.74 -4.46 -22.42
N GLN A 30 -24.84 -3.86 -21.25
CA GLN A 30 -23.86 -2.92 -20.72
C GLN A 30 -22.68 -3.77 -20.28
N THR A 31 -21.62 -3.76 -21.10
CA THR A 31 -20.38 -4.47 -20.80
C THR A 31 -19.83 -3.96 -19.47
N ILE A 32 -19.74 -4.86 -18.48
CA ILE A 32 -19.15 -4.55 -17.16
C ILE A 32 -17.74 -3.99 -17.39
N THR A 33 -17.44 -2.86 -16.77
CA THR A 33 -16.13 -2.24 -16.92
C THR A 33 -15.07 -3.13 -16.27
N PRO A 34 -13.95 -3.42 -16.96
CA PRO A 34 -12.86 -4.19 -16.36
C PRO A 34 -12.34 -3.55 -15.07
N PRO A 35 -11.78 -4.34 -14.14
CA PRO A 35 -11.10 -3.80 -12.97
C PRO A 35 -9.96 -2.85 -13.36
N CYS A 36 -9.55 -2.05 -12.38
CA CYS A 36 -8.41 -1.15 -12.51
C CYS A 36 -7.16 -1.87 -13.06
N SER A 37 -6.49 -1.20 -14.01
CA SER A 37 -5.34 -1.73 -14.73
C SER A 37 -4.09 -0.84 -14.58
N CYS A 38 -2.98 -1.27 -15.18
CA CYS A 38 -1.71 -0.55 -15.12
C CYS A 38 -1.68 0.82 -15.78
N SER A 39 -2.68 1.15 -16.60
CA SER A 39 -2.86 2.51 -17.13
C SER A 39 -2.97 3.56 -16.02
N SER A 40 -3.32 3.16 -14.80
CA SER A 40 -3.45 4.06 -13.65
C SER A 40 -2.11 4.59 -13.09
N VAL A 41 -0.97 3.93 -13.37
CA VAL A 41 0.29 4.16 -12.64
C VAL A 41 1.19 5.22 -13.27
N LYS A 42 0.96 5.59 -14.54
CA LYS A 42 1.67 6.70 -15.17
C LYS A 42 0.81 7.96 -15.07
N PRO A 43 1.25 9.02 -14.37
CA PRO A 43 0.55 10.29 -14.42
C PRO A 43 0.45 10.78 -15.87
N ASN A 44 -0.74 11.20 -16.27
CA ASN A 44 -0.91 11.92 -17.52
C ASN A 44 -0.31 13.33 -17.34
N PHE A 45 0.40 13.78 -18.37
CA PHE A 45 0.95 15.13 -18.43
C PHE A 45 0.51 15.73 -19.77
N GLY A 46 0.02 16.97 -19.75
CA GLY A 46 -0.14 17.79 -20.96
C GLY A 46 -1.52 17.80 -21.63
N THR A 47 -2.57 17.22 -21.02
CA THR A 47 -3.95 17.38 -21.53
C THR A 47 -4.61 18.68 -21.07
N ASN A 48 -4.04 19.36 -20.06
CA ASN A 48 -4.60 20.55 -19.38
C ASN A 48 -6.05 20.37 -18.90
N SER A 49 -6.52 19.13 -18.78
CA SER A 49 -7.87 18.79 -18.34
C SER A 49 -7.97 18.88 -16.82
N ASN A 50 -9.13 19.33 -16.30
CA ASN A 50 -9.53 19.22 -14.90
C ASN A 50 -10.48 18.03 -14.65
N ILE A 51 -10.69 17.16 -15.66
CA ILE A 51 -11.61 16.01 -15.59
C ILE A 51 -10.88 14.79 -15.00
N PRO A 52 -11.43 14.14 -13.95
CA PRO A 52 -10.85 12.92 -13.39
C PRO A 52 -10.72 11.81 -14.45
N GLN A 53 -9.64 11.04 -14.36
CA GLN A 53 -9.30 10.03 -15.37
C GLN A 53 -9.33 8.62 -14.77
N GLN A 54 -9.48 7.60 -15.62
CA GLN A 54 -9.29 6.19 -15.22
C GLN A 54 -10.14 5.78 -14.00
N LEU A 55 -11.39 6.24 -13.90
CA LEU A 55 -12.32 5.72 -12.88
C LEU A 55 -12.50 4.22 -13.08
N CYS A 56 -12.33 3.43 -12.02
CA CYS A 56 -12.40 1.98 -12.06
C CYS A 56 -12.73 1.37 -10.68
N VAL A 57 -13.03 0.07 -10.67
CA VAL A 57 -13.15 -0.74 -9.45
C VAL A 57 -11.85 -1.52 -9.22
N PRO A 58 -11.19 -1.40 -8.06
CA PRO A 58 -10.03 -2.22 -7.74
C PRO A 58 -10.35 -3.72 -7.80
N PRO A 59 -9.39 -4.61 -8.15
CA PRO A 59 -9.63 -6.05 -8.24
C PRO A 59 -10.37 -6.61 -7.03
N LEU A 60 -11.56 -7.18 -7.25
CA LEU A 60 -12.44 -7.80 -6.23
C LEU A 60 -12.85 -6.91 -5.03
N ALA A 61 -12.71 -5.58 -5.16
CA ALA A 61 -13.10 -4.63 -4.13
C ALA A 61 -14.58 -4.25 -4.22
N TYR A 62 -15.45 -5.24 -4.30
CA TYR A 62 -16.90 -5.09 -4.26
C TYR A 62 -17.52 -6.34 -3.62
N ASP A 63 -18.80 -6.25 -3.29
CA ASP A 63 -19.62 -7.38 -2.85
C ASP A 63 -21.09 -7.16 -3.25
N GLN A 64 -22.00 -7.85 -2.56
CA GLN A 64 -23.44 -7.79 -2.81
C GLN A 64 -24.11 -6.49 -2.35
N LYS A 65 -23.43 -5.68 -1.51
CA LYS A 65 -23.96 -4.44 -0.91
C LYS A 65 -23.07 -3.22 -1.12
N SER A 66 -21.86 -3.39 -1.63
CA SER A 66 -20.87 -2.33 -1.70
C SER A 66 -19.90 -2.46 -2.88
N VAL A 67 -19.34 -1.32 -3.29
CA VAL A 67 -18.34 -1.21 -4.36
C VAL A 67 -17.33 -0.14 -3.96
N TRP A 68 -16.04 -0.46 -4.00
CA TRP A 68 -14.97 0.54 -3.97
C TRP A 68 -14.74 1.11 -5.36
N LEU A 69 -14.60 2.43 -5.41
CA LEU A 69 -14.22 3.18 -6.61
C LEU A 69 -12.89 3.88 -6.35
N THR A 70 -12.12 4.03 -7.43
CA THR A 70 -10.85 4.76 -7.41
C THR A 70 -10.58 5.36 -8.78
N TRP A 71 -9.86 6.47 -8.84
CA TRP A 71 -9.54 7.17 -10.09
C TRP A 71 -8.19 7.88 -10.00
N ASN A 72 -7.70 8.33 -11.15
CA ASN A 72 -6.56 9.22 -11.25
C ASN A 72 -7.01 10.67 -11.17
N LYS A 73 -6.20 11.51 -10.50
CA LYS A 73 -6.34 12.95 -10.60
C LYS A 73 -6.24 13.42 -12.06
N PRO A 74 -6.92 14.51 -12.44
CA PRO A 74 -6.66 15.20 -13.70
C PRO A 74 -5.23 15.76 -13.75
N ASP A 75 -4.81 16.26 -14.91
CA ASP A 75 -3.49 16.89 -15.09
C ASP A 75 -3.43 18.27 -14.41
N ASN A 76 -4.52 19.03 -14.50
CA ASN A 76 -4.69 20.32 -13.81
C ASN A 76 -5.54 20.14 -12.55
N TYR A 77 -4.88 20.01 -11.41
CA TYR A 77 -5.52 19.74 -10.11
C TYR A 77 -5.06 20.66 -8.98
N GLU A 78 -4.27 21.69 -9.27
CA GLU A 78 -3.76 22.60 -8.23
C GLU A 78 -4.89 23.32 -7.50
N ASN A 79 -5.99 23.62 -8.20
CA ASN A 79 -7.17 24.28 -7.64
C ASN A 79 -8.29 23.31 -7.19
N ILE A 80 -8.08 21.99 -7.33
CA ILE A 80 -9.07 21.00 -6.92
C ILE A 80 -9.03 20.85 -5.40
N ALA A 81 -10.20 20.91 -4.78
CA ALA A 81 -10.38 20.77 -3.34
C ALA A 81 -11.00 19.42 -2.94
N ASP A 82 -11.81 18.82 -3.81
CA ASP A 82 -12.48 17.53 -3.56
C ASP A 82 -12.93 16.87 -4.88
N PHE A 83 -13.57 15.72 -4.79
CA PHE A 83 -14.26 15.05 -5.89
C PHE A 83 -15.66 14.63 -5.46
N ASN A 84 -16.64 14.80 -6.33
CA ASN A 84 -18.00 14.29 -6.12
C ASN A 84 -18.24 13.04 -6.95
N VAL A 85 -18.85 12.03 -6.33
CA VAL A 85 -19.21 10.77 -6.98
C VAL A 85 -20.69 10.77 -7.33
N TYR A 86 -21.00 10.25 -8.50
CA TYR A 86 -22.34 10.18 -9.07
C TYR A 86 -22.70 8.73 -9.36
N MET A 87 -23.92 8.33 -9.00
CA MET A 87 -24.49 7.00 -9.30
C MET A 87 -25.73 7.20 -10.16
N GLY A 88 -25.75 6.64 -11.38
CA GLY A 88 -26.86 6.86 -12.32
C GLY A 88 -27.12 8.34 -12.62
N GLY A 89 -26.07 9.18 -12.62
CA GLY A 89 -26.17 10.62 -12.83
C GLY A 89 -26.59 11.45 -11.61
N LYS A 90 -26.90 10.82 -10.46
CA LYS A 90 -27.23 11.52 -9.21
C LYS A 90 -26.01 11.58 -8.29
N LYS A 91 -25.69 12.76 -7.76
CA LYS A 91 -24.61 12.93 -6.76
C LYS A 91 -24.93 12.10 -5.51
N ILE A 92 -23.98 11.28 -5.08
CA ILE A 92 -24.10 10.43 -3.89
C ILE A 92 -23.21 10.90 -2.72
N GLY A 93 -22.20 11.73 -2.98
CA GLY A 93 -21.35 12.27 -1.91
C GLY A 93 -20.01 12.77 -2.42
N SER A 94 -19.20 13.28 -1.49
CA SER A 94 -17.82 13.71 -1.76
C SER A 94 -16.79 12.67 -1.32
N ALA A 95 -15.66 12.59 -2.03
CA ALA A 95 -14.59 11.64 -1.76
C ALA A 95 -13.91 11.91 -0.41
N LYS A 96 -13.70 13.19 -0.07
CA LYS A 96 -13.15 13.58 1.23
C LYS A 96 -14.03 13.15 2.39
N ALA A 97 -15.34 13.41 2.33
CA ALA A 97 -16.27 13.04 3.39
C ALA A 97 -16.43 11.52 3.51
N ASN A 98 -16.46 10.81 2.39
CA ASN A 98 -16.55 9.36 2.37
C ASN A 98 -15.28 8.68 2.93
N SER A 99 -14.10 9.11 2.47
CA SER A 99 -12.83 8.52 2.91
C SER A 99 -12.55 8.77 4.38
N ALA A 100 -12.97 9.91 4.92
CA ALA A 100 -12.86 10.24 6.33
C ALA A 100 -13.45 9.20 7.28
N VAL A 101 -14.51 8.51 6.84
CA VAL A 101 -15.26 7.55 7.66
C VAL A 101 -15.07 6.11 7.22
N ASN A 102 -14.82 5.87 5.93
CA ASN A 102 -14.79 4.53 5.36
C ASN A 102 -13.38 3.97 5.14
N THR A 103 -12.33 4.78 5.32
CA THR A 103 -10.94 4.27 5.33
C THR A 103 -10.35 4.32 6.73
N LEU A 104 -9.43 3.40 7.02
CA LEU A 104 -8.70 3.40 8.29
C LEU A 104 -7.71 4.56 8.40
N SER A 105 -7.22 5.08 7.27
CA SER A 105 -6.33 6.27 7.22
C SER A 105 -7.07 7.60 7.39
N GLY A 106 -8.33 7.69 6.97
CA GLY A 106 -9.09 8.94 6.85
C GLY A 106 -9.10 9.78 8.13
N PRO A 107 -9.47 9.22 9.30
CA PRO A 107 -9.46 9.93 10.57
C PRO A 107 -8.07 10.48 10.96
N TYR A 108 -7.01 9.73 10.69
CA TYR A 108 -5.64 10.14 11.00
C TYR A 108 -5.17 11.28 10.10
N ILE A 109 -5.48 11.21 8.81
CA ILE A 109 -5.19 12.27 7.84
C ILE A 109 -5.96 13.55 8.20
N GLN A 110 -7.23 13.45 8.61
CA GLN A 110 -7.98 14.61 9.07
C GLN A 110 -7.39 15.23 10.32
N ASN A 111 -7.03 14.40 11.31
CA ASN A 111 -6.37 14.86 12.52
C ASN A 111 -5.02 15.51 12.21
N PHE A 112 -4.28 15.00 11.22
CA PHE A 112 -3.05 15.61 10.75
C PHE A 112 -3.25 17.05 10.30
N TYR A 113 -4.17 17.29 9.38
CA TYR A 113 -4.42 18.64 8.88
C TYR A 113 -5.12 19.56 9.88
N LYS A 114 -5.90 19.01 10.81
CA LYS A 114 -6.46 19.79 11.93
C LYS A 114 -5.35 20.41 12.80
N ASN A 115 -4.21 19.73 12.91
CA ASN A 115 -3.06 20.17 13.72
C ASN A 115 -1.96 20.86 12.88
N ASP A 116 -2.13 21.00 11.57
CA ASP A 116 -1.29 21.81 10.67
C ASP A 116 -1.70 23.29 10.78
N LEU A 117 -1.50 23.89 11.95
CA LEU A 117 -2.05 25.21 12.32
C LEU A 117 -1.55 26.36 11.43
N ASN A 118 -0.35 26.22 10.86
CA ASN A 118 0.25 27.22 9.97
C ASN A 118 -0.08 26.97 8.48
N ASN A 119 -0.93 25.98 8.18
CA ASN A 119 -1.27 25.57 6.82
C ASN A 119 -0.02 25.31 5.95
N PHE A 120 1.01 24.73 6.56
CA PHE A 120 2.32 24.53 5.93
C PHE A 120 2.29 23.32 5.00
N HIS A 121 1.68 22.22 5.43
CA HIS A 121 1.77 20.96 4.72
C HIS A 121 0.99 20.96 3.40
N THR A 122 1.51 20.26 2.40
CA THR A 122 0.77 20.00 1.16
C THR A 122 -0.55 19.31 1.49
N LYS A 123 -1.64 19.81 0.92
CA LYS A 123 -2.96 19.21 1.05
C LYS A 123 -3.10 18.08 0.02
N ILE A 124 -3.30 16.87 0.51
CA ILE A 124 -3.62 15.73 -0.37
C ILE A 124 -5.09 15.77 -0.79
N LEU A 125 -5.41 15.01 -1.84
CA LEU A 125 -6.78 14.77 -2.29
C LEU A 125 -7.16 13.30 -2.09
N PHE A 126 -8.42 13.07 -1.74
CA PHE A 126 -8.98 11.72 -1.70
C PHE A 126 -9.48 11.32 -3.07
N THR A 127 -8.94 10.22 -3.62
CA THR A 127 -9.31 9.70 -4.95
C THR A 127 -9.87 8.28 -4.87
N THR A 128 -10.58 8.02 -3.77
CA THR A 128 -11.28 6.77 -3.49
C THR A 128 -12.66 7.04 -2.88
N TYR A 129 -13.58 6.10 -3.06
CA TYR A 129 -14.93 6.18 -2.52
C TYR A 129 -15.51 4.78 -2.30
N LEU A 130 -16.05 4.50 -1.11
CA LEU A 130 -16.85 3.32 -0.85
C LEU A 130 -18.34 3.64 -1.05
N VAL A 131 -18.94 3.00 -2.05
CA VAL A 131 -20.40 3.01 -2.23
C VAL A 131 -20.99 1.88 -1.41
N THR A 132 -21.98 2.17 -0.57
CA THR A 132 -22.67 1.19 0.29
C THR A 132 -24.18 1.21 0.06
N GLY A 133 -24.89 0.23 0.62
CA GLY A 133 -26.35 0.18 0.55
C GLY A 133 -26.88 -0.24 -0.82
N LEU A 134 -26.05 -0.92 -1.62
CA LEU A 134 -26.43 -1.45 -2.92
C LEU A 134 -27.27 -2.73 -2.78
N ASN A 135 -27.90 -3.14 -3.87
CA ASN A 135 -28.63 -4.40 -3.95
C ASN A 135 -27.76 -5.50 -4.58
N PRO A 136 -27.93 -6.77 -4.17
CA PRO A 136 -27.23 -7.89 -4.80
C PRO A 136 -27.59 -8.01 -6.27
N ASN A 137 -26.67 -8.57 -7.07
CA ASN A 137 -26.89 -8.90 -8.48
C ASN A 137 -27.40 -7.74 -9.35
N THR A 138 -27.07 -6.50 -9.00
CA THR A 138 -27.66 -5.29 -9.60
C THR A 138 -26.59 -4.48 -10.33
N ILE A 139 -26.93 -3.97 -11.52
CA ILE A 139 -26.06 -3.13 -12.32
C ILE A 139 -26.18 -1.67 -11.86
N TYR A 140 -25.03 -1.03 -11.64
CA TYR A 140 -24.89 0.38 -11.31
C TYR A 140 -23.90 1.05 -12.26
N THR A 141 -24.10 2.34 -12.50
CA THR A 141 -23.15 3.17 -13.26
C THR A 141 -22.63 4.30 -12.39
N PHE A 142 -21.33 4.57 -12.51
CA PHE A 142 -20.65 5.60 -11.72
C PHE A 142 -19.84 6.55 -12.59
N THR A 143 -19.84 7.83 -12.22
CA THR A 143 -18.92 8.86 -12.73
C THR A 143 -18.39 9.70 -11.57
N VAL A 144 -17.27 10.39 -11.79
CA VAL A 144 -16.67 11.30 -10.82
C VAL A 144 -16.42 12.66 -11.46
N ARG A 145 -16.58 13.73 -10.69
CA ARG A 145 -16.23 15.10 -11.07
C ARG A 145 -15.28 15.69 -10.05
N ALA A 146 -14.26 16.41 -10.53
CA ALA A 146 -13.45 17.25 -9.67
C ALA A 146 -14.28 18.44 -9.19
N VAL A 147 -13.96 18.93 -7.99
CA VAL A 147 -14.59 20.10 -7.36
C VAL A 147 -13.50 21.07 -6.97
N ASP A 148 -13.58 22.32 -7.43
CA ASP A 148 -12.64 23.36 -7.04
C ASP A 148 -12.97 23.98 -5.67
N ALA A 149 -12.13 24.89 -5.20
CA ALA A 149 -12.32 25.57 -3.92
C ALA A 149 -13.61 26.42 -3.82
N ASN A 150 -14.21 26.81 -4.96
CA ASN A 150 -15.46 27.56 -5.02
C ASN A 150 -16.69 26.64 -5.15
N GLY A 151 -16.48 25.33 -5.25
CA GLY A 151 -17.52 24.33 -5.43
C GLY A 151 -17.92 24.09 -6.89
N ALA A 152 -17.21 24.68 -7.86
CA ALA A 152 -17.48 24.42 -9.27
C ALA A 152 -16.98 23.03 -9.67
N GLU A 153 -17.76 22.33 -10.49
CA GLU A 153 -17.45 20.96 -10.91
C GLU A 153 -16.87 20.90 -12.32
N SER A 154 -15.96 19.93 -12.54
CA SER A 154 -15.53 19.54 -13.88
C SER A 154 -16.61 18.77 -14.66
N GLY A 155 -16.30 18.43 -15.91
CA GLY A 155 -17.01 17.36 -16.63
C GLY A 155 -16.88 15.99 -15.95
N ASN A 156 -17.72 15.04 -16.38
CA ASN A 156 -17.67 13.65 -15.90
C ASN A 156 -16.37 12.96 -16.34
N SER A 157 -15.82 12.13 -15.45
CA SER A 157 -14.86 11.08 -15.81
C SER A 157 -15.44 10.11 -16.85
N ASN A 158 -14.63 9.14 -17.28
CA ASN A 158 -15.18 7.91 -17.88
C ASN A 158 -16.23 7.30 -16.94
N GLN A 159 -17.29 6.75 -17.53
CA GLN A 159 -18.28 5.98 -16.79
C GLN A 159 -17.71 4.59 -16.49
N VAL A 160 -18.01 4.05 -15.30
CA VAL A 160 -17.84 2.62 -15.03
C VAL A 160 -19.18 1.98 -14.73
N VAL A 161 -19.39 0.82 -15.33
CA VAL A 161 -20.54 -0.04 -15.11
C VAL A 161 -20.09 -1.21 -14.25
N VAL A 162 -20.76 -1.40 -13.12
CA VAL A 162 -20.46 -2.46 -12.16
C VAL A 162 -21.71 -3.27 -11.91
N LYS A 163 -21.56 -4.60 -11.87
CA LYS A 163 -22.59 -5.49 -11.34
C LYS A 163 -22.16 -5.94 -9.95
N THR A 164 -22.95 -5.65 -8.92
CA THR A 164 -22.70 -6.15 -7.56
C THR A 164 -22.78 -7.67 -7.54
N ALA A 165 -22.09 -8.28 -6.58
CA ALA A 165 -22.13 -9.73 -6.42
C ALA A 165 -23.53 -10.22 -6.06
N GLU A 166 -23.80 -11.49 -6.35
CA GLU A 166 -24.94 -12.19 -5.74
C GLU A 166 -24.69 -12.38 -4.24
N ASN A 167 -25.75 -12.71 -3.50
CA ASN A 167 -25.58 -13.15 -2.12
C ASN A 167 -24.66 -14.39 -2.10
N TYR A 168 -23.89 -14.54 -1.03
CA TYR A 168 -23.06 -15.73 -0.85
C TYR A 168 -23.90 -16.99 -0.98
N GLY A 169 -23.54 -17.86 -1.93
CA GLY A 169 -24.23 -19.13 -2.13
C GLY A 169 -24.07 -20.06 -0.93
N LYS A 170 -22.92 -19.98 -0.25
CA LYS A 170 -22.63 -20.72 0.98
C LYS A 170 -21.84 -19.85 1.97
N ILE A 171 -22.29 -19.81 3.22
CA ILE A 171 -21.54 -19.25 4.35
C ILE A 171 -21.15 -20.43 5.26
N VAL A 172 -19.86 -20.56 5.51
CA VAL A 172 -19.23 -21.63 6.27
C VAL A 172 -18.69 -21.02 7.56
N ASP A 173 -19.48 -21.06 8.61
CA ASP A 173 -19.03 -20.68 9.95
C ASP A 173 -18.16 -21.80 10.53
N ILE A 174 -16.91 -21.49 10.91
CA ILE A 174 -15.97 -22.49 11.43
C ILE A 174 -16.45 -23.20 12.71
N THR A 175 -17.35 -22.59 13.48
CA THR A 175 -17.90 -23.20 14.71
C THR A 175 -18.81 -24.38 14.38
N THR A 176 -19.44 -24.38 13.21
CA THR A 176 -20.24 -25.53 12.71
C THR A 176 -19.39 -26.74 12.37
N PHE A 177 -18.08 -26.54 12.20
CA PHE A 177 -17.09 -27.61 12.03
C PHE A 177 -16.46 -28.04 13.35
N GLY A 178 -16.82 -27.38 14.47
CA GLY A 178 -16.31 -27.67 15.82
C GLY A 178 -15.18 -26.73 16.29
N ALA A 179 -14.96 -25.58 15.63
CA ALA A 179 -13.92 -24.66 16.07
C ALA A 179 -14.33 -23.97 17.37
N THR A 180 -13.41 -23.89 18.34
CA THR A 180 -13.63 -23.29 19.66
C THR A 180 -12.78 -22.03 19.81
N GLY A 181 -13.43 -20.90 20.10
CA GLY A 181 -12.83 -19.57 20.18
C GLY A 181 -12.30 -19.19 21.57
N ASP A 182 -11.74 -20.15 22.32
CA ASP A 182 -11.27 -20.02 23.71
C ASP A 182 -9.82 -19.51 23.85
N GLY A 183 -9.08 -19.39 22.75
CA GLY A 183 -7.67 -19.02 22.70
C GLY A 183 -6.69 -20.15 23.04
N THR A 184 -7.18 -21.36 23.32
CA THR A 184 -6.38 -22.51 23.77
C THR A 184 -6.56 -23.76 22.91
N THR A 185 -7.76 -24.00 22.40
CA THR A 185 -8.06 -25.13 21.53
C THR A 185 -7.39 -24.95 20.16
N LEU A 186 -6.62 -25.94 19.71
CA LEU A 186 -5.97 -25.90 18.40
C LEU A 186 -6.98 -26.24 17.29
N ASN A 187 -7.39 -25.22 16.53
CA ASN A 187 -8.46 -25.30 15.55
C ASN A 187 -7.99 -25.61 14.11
N THR A 188 -6.71 -25.90 13.89
CA THR A 188 -6.11 -25.97 12.55
C THR A 188 -6.88 -26.87 11.58
N GLN A 189 -7.13 -28.13 11.99
CA GLN A 189 -7.82 -29.09 11.13
C GLN A 189 -9.27 -28.68 10.87
N THR A 190 -9.92 -28.10 11.87
CA THR A 190 -11.32 -27.68 11.79
C THR A 190 -11.51 -26.50 10.85
N ILE A 191 -10.66 -25.48 10.98
CA ILE A 191 -10.68 -24.31 10.09
C ILE A 191 -10.28 -24.73 8.67
N GLN A 192 -9.29 -25.62 8.52
CA GLN A 192 -8.91 -26.11 7.20
C GLN A 192 -10.04 -26.91 6.52
N LYS A 193 -10.79 -27.74 7.26
CA LYS A 193 -11.99 -28.42 6.74
C LYS A 193 -13.05 -27.42 6.28
N ALA A 194 -13.28 -26.34 7.03
CA ALA A 194 -14.19 -25.28 6.61
C ALA A 194 -13.75 -24.64 5.29
N ILE A 195 -12.46 -24.32 5.13
CA ILE A 195 -11.86 -23.82 3.89
C ILE A 195 -12.02 -24.82 2.74
N ASP A 196 -11.66 -26.08 2.95
CA ASP A 196 -11.73 -27.12 1.91
C ASP A 196 -13.17 -27.41 1.48
N SER A 197 -14.16 -27.17 2.34
CA SER A 197 -15.58 -27.27 2.01
C SER A 197 -16.07 -26.23 0.99
N CYS A 198 -15.23 -25.25 0.64
CA CYS A 198 -15.46 -24.27 -0.43
C CYS A 198 -14.86 -24.69 -1.78
N SER A 199 -14.25 -25.88 -1.89
CA SER A 199 -13.53 -26.34 -3.09
C SER A 199 -14.34 -26.35 -4.40
N THR A 200 -15.67 -26.43 -4.33
CA THR A 200 -16.56 -26.42 -5.50
C THR A 200 -17.01 -25.02 -5.93
N SER A 201 -16.54 -23.98 -5.26
CA SER A 201 -16.90 -22.58 -5.54
C SER A 201 -16.33 -22.12 -6.89
N THR A 202 -17.12 -21.40 -7.68
CA THR A 202 -16.74 -20.91 -9.03
C THR A 202 -16.56 -19.39 -9.08
N SER A 203 -16.76 -18.70 -7.96
CA SER A 203 -16.64 -17.26 -7.81
C SER A 203 -16.10 -16.89 -6.42
N ALA A 204 -15.37 -15.78 -6.28
CA ALA A 204 -14.99 -15.22 -4.97
C ALA A 204 -16.16 -15.01 -3.99
N PHE A 205 -17.39 -14.94 -4.53
CA PHE A 205 -18.64 -14.76 -3.80
C PHE A 205 -19.46 -16.05 -3.66
N GLY A 206 -19.02 -17.18 -4.22
CA GLY A 206 -19.75 -18.44 -4.14
C GLY A 206 -19.68 -19.09 -2.75
N CYS A 207 -18.56 -18.94 -2.05
CA CYS A 207 -18.35 -19.49 -0.73
C CYS A 207 -17.58 -18.51 0.17
N LYS A 208 -18.14 -18.24 1.35
CA LYS A 208 -17.50 -17.47 2.41
C LYS A 208 -17.19 -18.38 3.59
N VAL A 209 -15.94 -18.41 4.04
CA VAL A 209 -15.56 -18.93 5.35
C VAL A 209 -15.60 -17.78 6.34
N LEU A 210 -16.36 -17.95 7.44
CA LEU A 210 -16.54 -16.96 8.49
C LEU A 210 -15.82 -17.41 9.75
N ILE A 211 -14.88 -16.57 10.23
CA ILE A 211 -14.30 -16.64 11.58
C ILE A 211 -15.12 -15.68 12.46
N PRO A 212 -15.98 -16.19 13.36
CA PRO A 212 -16.82 -15.33 14.19
C PRO A 212 -16.00 -14.72 15.34
N LYS A 213 -16.66 -13.92 16.19
CA LYS A 213 -16.04 -13.37 17.41
C LYS A 213 -15.48 -14.49 18.31
N GLY A 214 -14.25 -14.31 18.81
CA GLY A 214 -13.55 -15.28 19.63
C GLY A 214 -12.05 -15.32 19.30
N ILE A 215 -11.27 -16.04 20.10
CA ILE A 215 -9.84 -16.24 19.84
C ILE A 215 -9.63 -17.67 19.35
N PHE A 216 -9.30 -17.84 18.09
CA PHE A 216 -9.13 -19.16 17.46
C PHE A 216 -7.64 -19.43 17.27
N LEU A 217 -7.07 -20.26 18.14
CA LEU A 217 -5.69 -20.71 18.02
C LEU A 217 -5.56 -21.70 16.84
N SER A 218 -4.57 -21.52 15.96
CA SER A 218 -4.37 -22.36 14.79
C SER A 218 -2.89 -22.47 14.41
N GLY A 219 -2.52 -23.56 13.75
CA GLY A 219 -1.31 -23.63 12.91
C GLY A 219 -1.58 -23.06 11.51
N PRO A 220 -0.66 -23.26 10.55
CA PRO A 220 -0.79 -22.80 9.18
C PRO A 220 -2.12 -23.20 8.51
N LEU A 221 -2.73 -22.26 7.80
CA LEU A 221 -3.94 -22.46 7.00
C LEU A 221 -3.68 -22.17 5.52
N PHE A 222 -4.40 -22.87 4.64
CA PHE A 222 -4.23 -22.79 3.19
C PHE A 222 -5.55 -22.44 2.51
N LEU A 223 -5.62 -21.22 1.99
CA LEU A 223 -6.74 -20.71 1.22
C LEU A 223 -6.82 -21.39 -0.16
N ARG A 224 -8.01 -21.35 -0.76
CA ARG A 224 -8.33 -21.90 -2.08
C ARG A 224 -8.77 -20.79 -3.03
N SER A 225 -8.82 -21.07 -4.33
CA SER A 225 -9.43 -20.18 -5.31
C SER A 225 -10.92 -19.97 -5.03
N GLN A 226 -11.49 -18.90 -5.58
CA GLN A 226 -12.94 -18.65 -5.61
C GLN A 226 -13.57 -18.60 -4.21
N MET A 227 -12.97 -17.89 -3.26
CA MET A 227 -13.50 -17.81 -1.90
C MET A 227 -13.35 -16.43 -1.28
N THR A 228 -14.17 -16.19 -0.25
CA THR A 228 -13.98 -15.13 0.74
C THR A 228 -13.62 -15.75 2.09
N PHE A 229 -12.55 -15.28 2.72
CA PHE A 229 -12.19 -15.56 4.11
C PHE A 229 -12.45 -14.31 4.95
N GLU A 230 -13.49 -14.34 5.78
CA GLU A 230 -13.95 -13.18 6.56
C GLU A 230 -13.67 -13.38 8.05
N LEU A 231 -12.99 -12.43 8.67
CA LEU A 231 -12.85 -12.32 10.12
C LEU A 231 -13.84 -11.29 10.65
N ALA A 232 -14.86 -11.74 11.36
CA ALA A 232 -15.88 -10.86 11.93
C ALA A 232 -15.28 -9.89 12.96
N ASN A 233 -16.02 -8.83 13.28
CA ASN A 233 -15.63 -7.93 14.36
C ASN A 233 -15.45 -8.70 15.68
N GLY A 234 -14.29 -8.51 16.33
CA GLY A 234 -13.91 -9.24 17.54
C GLY A 234 -13.39 -10.66 17.33
N ALA A 235 -13.22 -11.11 16.08
CA ALA A 235 -12.49 -12.34 15.76
C ALA A 235 -10.98 -12.11 15.88
N ILE A 236 -10.26 -13.02 16.53
CA ILE A 236 -8.80 -13.09 16.54
C ILE A 236 -8.40 -14.48 16.06
N LEU A 237 -7.81 -14.56 14.88
CA LEU A 237 -7.17 -15.78 14.39
C LEU A 237 -5.71 -15.75 14.83
N ARG A 238 -5.33 -16.58 15.80
CA ARG A 238 -4.01 -16.54 16.45
C ARG A 238 -3.15 -17.74 16.10
N ALA A 239 -1.88 -17.51 15.76
CA ALA A 239 -0.91 -18.56 15.55
C ALA A 239 -0.57 -19.30 16.86
N THR A 240 -0.51 -20.63 16.80
CA THR A 240 0.11 -21.44 17.85
C THR A 240 1.60 -21.11 17.98
N SER A 241 2.15 -21.17 19.19
CA SER A 241 3.57 -21.00 19.43
C SER A 241 4.38 -22.29 19.22
N ASP A 242 3.74 -23.42 18.91
CA ASP A 242 4.41 -24.69 18.65
C ASP A 242 5.08 -24.68 17.25
N PRO A 243 6.43 -24.62 17.17
CA PRO A 243 7.14 -24.50 15.91
C PRO A 243 7.00 -25.77 15.05
N SER A 244 6.71 -26.93 15.66
CA SER A 244 6.50 -28.19 14.91
C SER A 244 5.28 -28.16 13.99
N LYS A 245 4.37 -27.19 14.19
CA LYS A 245 3.21 -26.97 13.31
C LYS A 245 3.55 -26.18 12.05
N PHE A 246 4.73 -25.57 11.98
CA PHE A 246 5.18 -24.73 10.87
C PHE A 246 6.32 -25.44 10.13
N PRO A 247 6.03 -26.40 9.23
CA PRO A 247 7.07 -27.06 8.46
C PRO A 247 7.81 -26.07 7.56
N ASN A 248 9.08 -26.37 7.26
CA ASN A 248 9.88 -25.54 6.37
C ASN A 248 9.32 -25.56 4.94
N GLN A 249 9.10 -24.36 4.38
CA GLN A 249 8.72 -24.16 2.99
C GLN A 249 9.95 -24.16 2.06
N TYR A 250 11.02 -23.45 2.45
CA TYR A 250 12.26 -23.35 1.69
C TYR A 250 13.47 -23.32 2.62
N GLY A 251 14.37 -24.30 2.53
CA GLY A 251 15.54 -24.38 3.42
C GLY A 251 15.10 -24.38 4.89
N ASN A 252 15.53 -23.38 5.66
CA ASN A 252 15.15 -23.19 7.06
C ASN A 252 13.97 -22.21 7.27
N THR A 253 13.29 -21.80 6.21
CA THR A 253 12.15 -20.88 6.27
C THR A 253 10.86 -21.61 6.60
N PRO A 254 10.27 -21.41 7.79
CA PRO A 254 8.96 -21.99 8.12
C PRO A 254 7.87 -21.41 7.23
N ILE A 255 6.85 -22.22 6.94
CA ILE A 255 5.67 -21.76 6.21
C ILE A 255 4.96 -20.62 6.94
N ALA A 256 4.24 -19.75 6.22
CA ALA A 256 3.50 -18.65 6.85
C ALA A 256 2.27 -19.15 7.63
N PHE A 257 1.68 -18.29 8.45
CA PHE A 257 0.47 -18.66 9.20
C PHE A 257 -0.79 -18.72 8.31
N LEU A 258 -1.02 -17.72 7.45
CA LEU A 258 -2.11 -17.72 6.46
C LEU A 258 -1.54 -17.79 5.04
N ASN A 259 -1.92 -18.79 4.26
CA ASN A 259 -1.24 -19.11 3.00
C ASN A 259 -2.20 -19.16 1.81
N ALA A 260 -1.73 -18.65 0.68
CA ALA A 260 -2.19 -18.99 -0.65
C ALA A 260 -0.93 -19.26 -1.49
N LEU A 261 -0.46 -20.52 -1.56
CA LEU A 261 0.88 -20.86 -2.05
C LEU A 261 0.92 -21.97 -3.12
N ASN A 262 -0.18 -22.70 -3.30
CA ASN A 262 -0.20 -23.93 -4.10
C ASN A 262 -0.87 -23.71 -5.46
N GLY A 263 -0.04 -23.50 -6.49
CA GLY A 263 -0.48 -23.35 -7.88
C GLY A 263 -1.01 -21.96 -8.22
N SER A 264 -1.50 -21.80 -9.45
CA SER A 264 -2.10 -20.55 -9.93
C SER A 264 -3.48 -20.34 -9.30
N LEU A 265 -3.51 -19.76 -8.11
CA LEU A 265 -4.75 -19.48 -7.38
C LEU A 265 -5.44 -18.24 -7.95
N THR A 266 -6.77 -18.24 -7.92
CA THR A 266 -7.55 -17.14 -8.50
C THR A 266 -8.71 -16.70 -7.61
N ASN A 267 -9.00 -15.42 -7.64
CA ASN A 267 -10.17 -14.81 -7.03
C ASN A 267 -10.33 -15.08 -5.52
N ILE A 268 -9.39 -14.55 -4.74
CA ILE A 268 -9.37 -14.69 -3.27
C ILE A 268 -9.72 -13.35 -2.61
N ARG A 269 -10.57 -13.38 -1.59
CA ARG A 269 -10.84 -12.21 -0.72
C ARG A 269 -10.50 -12.55 0.73
N VAL A 270 -9.76 -11.68 1.41
CA VAL A 270 -9.48 -11.75 2.86
C VAL A 270 -9.97 -10.45 3.49
N ILE A 271 -11.05 -10.52 4.26
CA ILE A 271 -11.79 -9.31 4.69
C ILE A 271 -12.25 -9.37 6.14
N GLY A 272 -12.82 -8.26 6.60
CA GLY A 272 -13.58 -8.17 7.85
C GLY A 272 -12.83 -7.39 8.94
N LEU A 273 -13.51 -7.10 10.04
CA LEU A 273 -13.02 -6.21 11.10
C LEU A 273 -12.19 -6.93 12.19
N GLY A 274 -11.97 -8.24 12.04
CA GLY A 274 -11.16 -9.02 12.96
C GLY A 274 -9.66 -8.87 12.74
N SER A 275 -8.88 -9.64 13.52
CA SER A 275 -7.42 -9.60 13.52
C SER A 275 -6.79 -10.94 13.20
N VAL A 276 -5.73 -10.93 12.38
CA VAL A 276 -4.78 -12.04 12.23
C VAL A 276 -3.59 -11.75 13.13
N ASP A 277 -3.34 -12.63 14.10
CA ASP A 277 -2.33 -12.47 15.15
C ASP A 277 -1.25 -13.55 15.03
N GLY A 278 -0.02 -13.13 14.74
CA GLY A 278 1.11 -14.03 14.52
C GLY A 278 1.71 -14.61 15.79
N ASN A 279 1.28 -14.14 16.97
CA ASN A 279 1.80 -14.58 18.27
C ASN A 279 3.35 -14.62 18.32
N GLY A 280 3.98 -13.68 17.63
CA GLY A 280 5.42 -13.70 17.37
C GLY A 280 6.26 -13.23 18.54
N TRP A 281 5.82 -12.15 19.19
CA TRP A 281 6.61 -11.38 20.15
C TRP A 281 5.79 -10.96 21.36
N LYS A 282 6.49 -10.73 22.47
CA LYS A 282 5.89 -10.16 23.68
C LYS A 282 5.50 -8.70 23.43
N LEU A 283 4.41 -8.27 24.05
CA LEU A 283 4.02 -6.87 24.10
C LEU A 283 4.97 -6.12 25.05
N ALA A 284 5.51 -4.98 24.63
CA ALA A 284 6.29 -4.10 25.49
C ALA A 284 5.39 -3.11 26.24
N SER A 285 4.43 -2.50 25.54
CA SER A 285 3.47 -1.57 26.13
C SER A 285 2.25 -1.37 25.23
N ASN A 286 1.23 -0.70 25.75
CA ASN A 286 0.15 -0.12 24.93
C ASN A 286 0.33 1.40 24.92
N ALA A 287 0.71 1.96 23.78
CA ALA A 287 0.82 3.40 23.61
C ALA A 287 -0.55 4.02 23.29
N ILE A 288 -0.63 5.34 23.37
CA ILE A 288 -1.78 6.13 22.91
C ILE A 288 -1.38 6.84 21.62
N ASP A 289 -2.12 6.60 20.54
CA ASP A 289 -1.89 7.24 19.25
C ASP A 289 -2.41 8.69 19.20
N GLU A 290 -2.17 9.35 18.07
CA GLU A 290 -2.58 10.73 17.79
C GLU A 290 -4.08 10.96 17.70
N LEU A 291 -4.89 9.89 17.64
CA LEU A 291 -6.35 9.95 17.79
C LEU A 291 -6.80 9.64 19.22
N GLY A 292 -5.88 9.34 20.13
CA GLY A 292 -6.20 8.94 21.50
C GLY A 292 -6.59 7.48 21.66
N LYS A 293 -6.30 6.62 20.66
CA LYS A 293 -6.60 5.18 20.70
C LYS A 293 -5.40 4.40 21.22
N GLN A 294 -5.67 3.28 21.89
CA GLN A 294 -4.62 2.33 22.26
C GLN A 294 -4.04 1.65 21.01
N ILE A 295 -2.72 1.56 20.96
CA ILE A 295 -1.97 0.87 19.90
C ILE A 295 -0.88 -0.02 20.53
N PRO A 296 -0.74 -1.29 20.10
CA PRO A 296 0.26 -2.18 20.69
C PRO A 296 1.66 -1.76 20.26
N VAL A 297 2.59 -1.77 21.21
CA VAL A 297 4.03 -1.66 20.94
C VAL A 297 4.67 -2.97 21.39
N TYR A 298 5.21 -3.73 20.45
CA TYR A 298 5.96 -4.95 20.72
C TYR A 298 7.40 -4.64 21.10
N VAL A 299 8.01 -5.59 21.81
CA VAL A 299 9.43 -5.56 22.14
C VAL A 299 10.30 -5.43 20.89
N LYS A 300 11.35 -4.60 20.96
CA LYS A 300 12.32 -4.44 19.87
C LYS A 300 13.14 -5.73 19.71
N GLY A 301 12.80 -6.49 18.66
CA GLY A 301 13.48 -7.75 18.34
C GLY A 301 14.88 -7.54 17.78
N SER A 302 15.69 -8.59 17.81
CA SER A 302 16.98 -8.69 17.11
C SER A 302 17.45 -10.15 17.15
N PRO A 303 18.47 -10.54 16.36
CA PRO A 303 19.08 -11.87 16.48
C PRO A 303 19.59 -12.20 17.89
N SER A 304 20.02 -11.20 18.67
CA SER A 304 20.51 -11.40 20.04
C SER A 304 19.40 -11.44 21.10
N THR A 305 18.23 -10.85 20.83
CA THR A 305 17.13 -10.75 21.81
C THR A 305 15.98 -11.72 21.56
N VAL A 306 15.90 -12.35 20.38
CA VAL A 306 14.78 -13.21 19.96
C VAL A 306 14.45 -14.33 20.93
N ASN A 307 15.45 -15.02 21.49
CA ASN A 307 15.23 -16.13 22.42
C ASN A 307 14.54 -15.70 23.74
N ASN A 308 14.72 -14.45 24.16
CA ASN A 308 14.19 -13.95 25.43
C ASN A 308 12.88 -13.16 25.24
N LEU A 309 12.73 -12.49 24.09
CA LEU A 309 11.66 -11.54 23.81
C LEU A 309 10.58 -12.10 22.86
N GLY A 310 10.91 -13.12 22.08
CA GLY A 310 9.99 -13.80 21.18
C GLY A 310 9.03 -14.76 21.91
N ILE A 311 7.98 -15.16 21.19
CA ILE A 311 7.04 -16.23 21.54
C ILE A 311 7.16 -17.30 20.44
N LEU A 312 6.37 -17.24 19.37
CA LEU A 312 6.56 -18.13 18.22
C LEU A 312 7.92 -17.87 17.55
N ALA A 313 8.36 -16.60 17.49
CA ALA A 313 9.67 -16.24 16.95
C ALA A 313 10.83 -16.93 17.69
N ALA A 314 10.77 -16.99 19.03
CA ALA A 314 11.78 -17.66 19.84
C ALA A 314 11.80 -19.17 19.56
N ASN A 315 10.63 -19.79 19.57
CA ASN A 315 10.50 -21.24 19.39
C ASN A 315 10.96 -21.68 17.99
N GLN A 316 10.66 -20.90 16.95
CA GLN A 316 11.12 -21.18 15.59
C GLN A 316 12.63 -21.01 15.44
N VAL A 317 13.23 -19.96 16.02
CA VAL A 317 14.69 -19.77 16.04
C VAL A 317 15.39 -20.93 16.74
N GLN A 318 14.86 -21.39 17.87
CA GLN A 318 15.41 -22.55 18.60
C GLN A 318 15.30 -23.84 17.77
N SER A 319 14.24 -24.00 16.97
CA SER A 319 14.02 -25.20 16.14
C SER A 319 14.78 -25.18 14.80
N HIS A 320 15.02 -24.02 14.19
CA HIS A 320 15.53 -23.90 12.81
C HIS A 320 16.90 -23.19 12.71
N GLY A 321 17.46 -22.78 13.85
CA GLY A 321 18.70 -22.02 13.95
C GLY A 321 18.47 -20.51 13.86
N ASN A 322 19.41 -19.73 14.39
CA ASN A 322 19.32 -18.26 14.45
C ASN A 322 19.78 -17.61 13.13
N ASN A 323 18.97 -17.78 12.08
CA ASN A 323 19.18 -17.17 10.76
C ASN A 323 18.03 -16.22 10.43
N TYR A 324 18.26 -15.25 9.53
CA TYR A 324 17.25 -14.25 9.10
C TYR A 324 15.89 -14.88 8.74
N ASN A 325 15.93 -16.00 8.01
CA ASN A 325 14.73 -16.68 7.50
C ASN A 325 14.11 -17.71 8.46
N SER A 326 14.59 -17.85 9.69
CA SER A 326 14.17 -18.93 10.62
C SER A 326 12.78 -18.74 11.23
N ARG A 327 12.02 -17.71 10.85
CA ARG A 327 10.74 -17.32 11.45
C ARG A 327 9.65 -17.25 10.38
N SER A 328 8.42 -17.64 10.72
CA SER A 328 7.29 -17.60 9.80
C SER A 328 6.79 -16.18 9.54
N ARG A 329 6.43 -15.89 8.28
CA ARG A 329 5.60 -14.74 7.92
C ARG A 329 4.17 -14.89 8.46
N LEU A 330 3.44 -13.79 8.60
CA LEU A 330 2.06 -13.84 9.06
C LEU A 330 1.10 -14.32 7.96
N ALA A 331 1.17 -13.71 6.78
CA ALA A 331 0.35 -14.07 5.63
C ALA A 331 1.19 -14.06 4.35
N ASN A 332 0.99 -15.03 3.48
CA ASN A 332 1.75 -15.17 2.23
C ASN A 332 0.81 -15.55 1.09
N PHE A 333 0.74 -14.69 0.07
CA PHE A 333 -0.09 -14.87 -1.12
C PHE A 333 0.80 -14.89 -2.35
N ASN A 334 1.13 -16.10 -2.80
CA ASN A 334 1.97 -16.34 -3.95
C ASN A 334 1.17 -16.90 -5.12
N PHE A 335 1.53 -16.51 -6.34
CA PHE A 335 0.90 -16.98 -7.57
C PHE A 335 -0.62 -16.74 -7.64
N VAL A 336 -1.10 -15.68 -6.96
CA VAL A 336 -2.52 -15.34 -6.93
C VAL A 336 -2.85 -14.34 -8.03
N THR A 337 -3.85 -14.65 -8.85
CA THR A 337 -4.48 -13.68 -9.78
C THR A 337 -5.83 -13.24 -9.24
N ASN A 338 -6.01 -11.93 -9.07
CA ASN A 338 -7.18 -11.31 -8.43
C ASN A 338 -7.26 -11.64 -6.94
N LEU A 339 -6.67 -10.76 -6.13
CA LEU A 339 -6.70 -10.81 -4.67
C LEU A 339 -7.26 -9.50 -4.12
N HIS A 340 -8.16 -9.58 -3.15
CA HIS A 340 -8.59 -8.44 -2.35
C HIS A 340 -8.33 -8.69 -0.87
N ILE A 341 -7.58 -7.78 -0.23
CA ILE A 341 -7.42 -7.72 1.22
C ILE A 341 -8.08 -6.42 1.68
N GLY A 342 -9.05 -6.47 2.59
CA GLY A 342 -9.76 -5.26 2.99
C GLY A 342 -10.82 -5.44 4.06
N GLY A 343 -11.89 -4.65 4.00
CA GLY A 343 -12.98 -4.69 4.98
C GLY A 343 -12.58 -4.26 6.39
N GLY A 344 -11.45 -3.57 6.55
CA GLY A 344 -10.95 -3.10 7.84
C GLY A 344 -10.07 -4.10 8.60
N ILE A 345 -9.62 -5.18 7.95
CA ILE A 345 -8.87 -6.25 8.61
C ILE A 345 -7.56 -5.74 9.22
N THR A 346 -7.21 -6.31 10.38
CA THR A 346 -6.03 -5.95 11.14
C THR A 346 -5.02 -7.10 11.15
N PHE A 347 -3.74 -6.81 10.89
CA PHE A 347 -2.62 -7.74 11.01
C PHE A 347 -1.71 -7.29 12.15
N ILE A 348 -1.46 -8.20 13.10
CA ILE A 348 -0.69 -7.93 14.32
C ILE A 348 0.32 -9.03 14.64
N ASN A 349 1.37 -8.63 15.35
CA ASN A 349 2.32 -9.53 16.02
C ASN A 349 2.94 -10.65 15.15
N PRO A 350 3.42 -10.36 13.91
CA PRO A 350 4.07 -11.38 13.09
C PRO A 350 5.33 -11.92 13.78
N SER A 351 5.69 -13.19 13.53
CA SER A 351 7.00 -13.69 13.97
C SER A 351 8.14 -13.08 13.15
N MET A 352 7.91 -12.79 11.87
CA MET A 352 8.82 -12.13 10.93
C MET A 352 8.07 -11.03 10.18
N THR A 353 7.99 -11.10 8.83
CA THR A 353 7.24 -10.13 8.02
C THR A 353 5.73 -10.42 8.03
N THR A 354 4.94 -9.42 7.65
CA THR A 354 3.48 -9.47 7.82
C THR A 354 2.76 -10.02 6.60
N VAL A 355 2.55 -9.23 5.54
CA VAL A 355 1.84 -9.65 4.33
C VAL A 355 2.82 -9.77 3.17
N GLY A 356 3.09 -11.00 2.72
CA GLY A 356 3.92 -11.28 1.55
C GLY A 356 3.10 -11.48 0.28
N LEU A 357 3.53 -10.85 -0.82
CA LEU A 357 3.07 -11.08 -2.17
C LEU A 357 4.26 -11.53 -3.04
N ALA A 358 4.15 -12.68 -3.70
CA ALA A 358 5.13 -13.08 -4.70
C ALA A 358 4.45 -13.59 -5.98
N ASP A 359 4.98 -13.24 -7.14
CA ASP A 359 4.51 -13.75 -8.44
C ASP A 359 2.98 -13.61 -8.63
N SER A 360 2.38 -12.57 -8.05
CA SER A 360 0.93 -12.34 -8.01
C SER A 360 0.51 -11.17 -8.88
N LYS A 361 -0.75 -11.16 -9.31
CA LYS A 361 -1.28 -10.16 -10.24
C LYS A 361 -2.68 -9.69 -9.87
N ASN A 362 -2.97 -8.42 -10.10
CA ASN A 362 -4.27 -7.79 -9.83
C ASN A 362 -4.64 -7.90 -8.34
N VAL A 363 -3.93 -7.17 -7.50
CA VAL A 363 -4.12 -7.18 -6.05
C VAL A 363 -4.66 -5.83 -5.58
N SER A 364 -5.70 -5.85 -4.75
CA SER A 364 -6.15 -4.66 -4.02
C SER A 364 -6.00 -4.88 -2.51
N ILE A 365 -5.36 -3.93 -1.84
CA ILE A 365 -5.21 -3.87 -0.38
C ILE A 365 -5.83 -2.54 0.05
N ILE A 366 -7.06 -2.59 0.53
CA ILE A 366 -7.87 -1.39 0.76
C ILE A 366 -8.31 -1.31 2.20
N SER A 367 -7.93 -0.21 2.86
CA SER A 367 -8.32 0.10 4.23
C SER A 367 -7.99 -1.03 5.21
N VAL A 368 -6.73 -1.46 5.19
CA VAL A 368 -6.14 -2.48 6.08
C VAL A 368 -5.32 -1.80 7.18
N ARG A 369 -5.21 -2.46 8.34
CA ARG A 369 -4.41 -1.97 9.47
C ARG A 369 -3.28 -2.94 9.77
N LEU A 370 -2.06 -2.41 9.82
CA LEU A 370 -0.84 -3.16 10.11
C LEU A 370 -0.22 -2.57 11.37
N GLN A 371 -0.22 -3.34 12.45
CA GLN A 371 0.20 -2.89 13.78
C GLN A 371 1.25 -3.87 14.30
N THR A 372 2.50 -3.62 13.96
CA THR A 372 3.65 -4.52 14.18
C THR A 372 4.86 -3.80 14.78
N TYR A 373 4.77 -2.50 15.05
CA TYR A 373 5.84 -1.75 15.72
C TYR A 373 6.13 -2.32 17.13
N ASN A 374 7.36 -2.65 17.55
CA ASN A 374 8.66 -2.47 16.90
C ASN A 374 9.35 -3.83 16.60
N ILE A 375 8.62 -4.74 15.94
CA ILE A 375 9.09 -6.10 15.64
C ILE A 375 10.21 -6.08 14.60
N ASN A 376 11.31 -6.80 14.88
CA ASN A 376 12.41 -6.99 13.93
C ASN A 376 11.96 -7.72 12.66
N ASN A 377 12.15 -7.08 11.50
CA ASN A 377 11.65 -7.52 10.18
C ASN A 377 10.12 -7.60 10.14
N GLY A 378 9.45 -6.80 10.98
CA GLY A 378 8.00 -6.68 11.04
C GLY A 378 7.44 -5.79 9.94
N ASP A 379 7.91 -5.97 8.70
CA ASP A 379 7.48 -5.23 7.51
C ASP A 379 5.97 -5.37 7.34
N GLY A 380 5.31 -4.32 6.86
CA GLY A 380 3.87 -4.33 6.63
C GLY A 380 3.48 -5.18 5.43
N ILE A 381 3.89 -4.76 4.23
CA ILE A 381 3.60 -5.47 2.98
C ILE A 381 4.90 -5.66 2.19
N ASP A 382 5.31 -6.92 2.01
CA ASP A 382 6.40 -7.30 1.13
C ASP A 382 5.85 -7.64 -0.26
N ILE A 383 6.43 -7.04 -1.30
CA ILE A 383 6.05 -7.27 -2.69
C ILE A 383 7.25 -7.75 -3.48
N GLY A 384 7.15 -8.95 -4.04
CA GLY A 384 8.11 -9.47 -5.00
C GLY A 384 7.46 -9.94 -6.29
N ARG A 385 8.16 -9.75 -7.42
CA ARG A 385 7.83 -10.24 -8.78
C ARG A 385 6.34 -10.17 -9.16
N SER A 386 5.64 -9.14 -8.68
CA SER A 386 4.17 -9.02 -8.77
C SER A 386 3.77 -7.77 -9.55
N SER A 387 2.54 -7.76 -10.08
CA SER A 387 2.07 -6.65 -10.91
C SER A 387 0.61 -6.24 -10.71
N ASN A 388 0.30 -4.96 -10.98
CA ASN A 388 -1.01 -4.35 -10.78
C ASN A 388 -1.50 -4.48 -9.33
N ILE A 389 -0.82 -3.75 -8.44
CA ILE A 389 -1.11 -3.74 -7.01
C ILE A 389 -1.58 -2.35 -6.60
N GLN A 390 -2.70 -2.30 -5.88
CA GLN A 390 -3.29 -1.07 -5.36
C GLN A 390 -3.34 -1.12 -3.84
N ILE A 391 -2.66 -0.18 -3.18
CA ILE A 391 -2.61 -0.04 -1.73
C ILE A 391 -3.24 1.30 -1.36
N ILE A 392 -4.48 1.24 -0.86
CA ILE A 392 -5.33 2.42 -0.73
C ILE A 392 -5.92 2.54 0.67
N GLY A 393 -5.87 3.72 1.28
CA GLY A 393 -6.67 4.01 2.49
C GLY A 393 -6.22 3.29 3.77
N SER A 394 -5.02 2.69 3.78
CA SER A 394 -4.55 1.81 4.86
C SER A 394 -3.77 2.58 5.93
N PHE A 395 -3.69 2.00 7.13
CA PHE A 395 -2.95 2.52 8.28
C PHE A 395 -1.78 1.58 8.59
N PHE A 396 -0.57 2.14 8.64
CA PHE A 396 0.67 1.40 8.92
C PHE A 396 1.31 1.93 10.20
N ASP A 397 1.64 1.04 11.13
CA ASP A 397 2.49 1.28 12.29
C ASP A 397 3.36 0.02 12.48
N THR A 398 4.49 -0.01 11.76
CA THR A 398 5.24 -1.24 11.50
C THR A 398 6.60 -1.26 12.18
N GLY A 399 7.09 -2.47 12.47
CA GLY A 399 8.41 -2.67 13.08
C GLY A 399 9.58 -2.58 12.10
N ASP A 400 9.30 -2.62 10.80
CA ASP A 400 10.27 -2.41 9.72
C ASP A 400 9.60 -1.57 8.61
N ASP A 401 9.97 -1.73 7.34
CA ASP A 401 9.37 -1.03 6.21
C ASP A 401 7.83 -1.21 6.17
N CYS A 402 7.08 -0.12 5.97
CA CYS A 402 5.62 -0.20 5.87
C CYS A 402 5.21 -0.97 4.60
N ILE A 403 5.88 -0.67 3.48
CA ILE A 403 5.75 -1.37 2.21
C ILE A 403 7.16 -1.60 1.66
N ALA A 404 7.58 -2.85 1.54
CA ALA A 404 8.86 -3.27 0.99
C ALA A 404 8.68 -3.87 -0.41
N MET A 405 9.45 -3.41 -1.39
CA MET A 405 9.45 -3.95 -2.76
C MET A 405 10.82 -4.53 -3.09
N GLY A 406 10.88 -5.79 -3.52
CA GLY A 406 12.13 -6.47 -3.85
C GLY A 406 11.96 -7.72 -4.69
N THR A 407 12.94 -8.05 -5.52
CA THR A 407 12.89 -9.13 -6.51
C THR A 407 14.01 -10.16 -6.38
N GLY A 408 14.90 -10.03 -5.40
CA GLY A 408 16.14 -10.79 -5.32
C GLY A 408 17.33 -9.93 -5.73
N CYS A 409 18.53 -10.50 -5.81
CA CYS A 409 19.77 -9.73 -5.94
C CYS A 409 20.88 -10.67 -6.46
N GLY A 410 21.86 -10.13 -7.19
CA GLY A 410 23.09 -10.85 -7.55
C GLY A 410 23.15 -11.31 -9.01
N SER A 411 23.83 -12.42 -9.27
CA SER A 411 24.17 -12.89 -10.64
C SER A 411 22.97 -13.14 -11.56
N ASN A 412 21.80 -13.38 -10.99
CA ASN A 412 20.54 -13.61 -11.71
C ASN A 412 19.70 -12.34 -11.91
N ALA A 413 20.20 -11.18 -11.51
CA ALA A 413 19.50 -9.91 -11.69
C ALA A 413 19.09 -9.67 -13.15
N GLY A 414 17.82 -9.31 -13.35
CA GLY A 414 17.24 -9.01 -14.66
C GLY A 414 16.78 -10.24 -15.43
N GLN A 415 16.82 -11.44 -14.83
CA GLN A 415 16.31 -12.66 -15.45
C GLN A 415 14.85 -12.95 -15.04
N GLY A 416 14.41 -12.43 -13.89
CA GLY A 416 13.03 -12.58 -13.42
C GLY A 416 12.11 -11.44 -13.85
N ALA A 417 10.83 -11.57 -13.49
CA ALA A 417 9.85 -10.50 -13.68
C ALA A 417 10.04 -9.39 -12.64
N PRO A 418 9.91 -8.10 -13.00
CA PRO A 418 10.01 -7.00 -12.05
C PRO A 418 8.81 -6.96 -11.10
N VAL A 419 8.96 -6.24 -9.99
CA VAL A 419 7.80 -5.62 -9.33
C VAL A 419 7.37 -4.45 -10.20
N GLN A 420 6.13 -4.44 -10.68
CA GLN A 420 5.71 -3.36 -11.57
C GLN A 420 4.26 -2.94 -11.43
N CYS A 421 3.97 -1.70 -11.82
CA CYS A 421 2.60 -1.20 -11.85
C CYS A 421 1.96 -1.23 -10.44
N ILE A 422 2.51 -0.38 -9.57
CA ILE A 422 2.11 -0.27 -8.17
C ILE A 422 1.51 1.13 -7.92
N LEU A 423 0.33 1.18 -7.31
CA LEU A 423 -0.34 2.40 -6.88
C LEU A 423 -0.45 2.43 -5.36
N ILE A 424 0.12 3.44 -4.72
CA ILE A 424 0.10 3.63 -3.26
C ILE A 424 -0.51 5.00 -2.97
N LYS A 425 -1.75 5.02 -2.45
CA LYS A 425 -2.43 6.30 -2.20
C LYS A 425 -3.39 6.37 -1.02
N ASN A 426 -3.60 7.58 -0.52
CA ASN A 426 -4.50 7.86 0.61
C ASN A 426 -4.18 7.03 1.87
N ASN A 427 -2.91 6.64 2.06
CA ASN A 427 -2.47 5.89 3.23
C ASN A 427 -1.93 6.84 4.33
N TYR A 428 -1.97 6.35 5.57
CA TYR A 428 -1.33 6.98 6.71
C TYR A 428 -0.21 6.07 7.21
N PHE A 429 1.03 6.53 7.04
CA PHE A 429 2.23 5.85 7.51
C PHE A 429 2.65 6.46 8.85
N ARG A 430 2.54 5.69 9.93
CA ARG A 430 2.94 6.10 11.28
C ARG A 430 4.40 5.72 11.53
N HIS A 431 4.72 4.76 12.41
CA HIS A 431 6.09 4.24 12.49
C HIS A 431 6.39 3.26 11.34
N GLY A 432 7.66 3.15 11.01
CA GLY A 432 8.22 2.17 10.06
C GLY A 432 9.53 2.64 9.44
N HIS A 433 10.38 1.71 9.01
CA HIS A 433 11.71 2.01 8.47
C HIS A 433 11.69 2.72 7.10
N GLY A 434 10.56 2.68 6.40
CA GLY A 434 10.31 3.38 5.15
C GLY A 434 8.83 3.36 4.84
N ALA A 435 8.23 4.51 4.55
CA ALA A 435 6.81 4.59 4.20
C ALA A 435 6.51 3.73 2.96
N PRO A 436 7.17 3.99 1.82
CA PRO A 436 7.52 2.92 0.91
C PRO A 436 9.02 2.79 0.73
N ALA A 437 9.50 1.54 0.78
CA ALA A 437 10.86 1.14 0.52
C ALA A 437 10.98 0.40 -0.82
N PHE A 438 11.86 0.92 -1.67
CA PHE A 438 12.18 0.41 -2.99
C PHE A 438 13.55 -0.26 -2.93
N GLY A 439 13.55 -1.57 -2.71
CA GLY A 439 14.73 -2.40 -2.82
C GLY A 439 15.30 -2.88 -1.48
N GLY A 440 16.61 -3.04 -1.47
CA GLY A 440 17.41 -3.87 -0.58
C GLY A 440 17.88 -5.08 -1.37
N SER A 441 16.96 -5.68 -2.11
CA SER A 441 17.22 -6.69 -3.13
C SER A 441 16.31 -6.44 -4.34
N ALA A 442 16.76 -5.63 -5.30
CA ALA A 442 15.96 -5.16 -6.45
C ALA A 442 16.50 -5.63 -7.81
N GLY A 443 17.09 -6.82 -7.87
CA GLY A 443 17.83 -7.35 -9.02
C GLY A 443 17.03 -7.41 -10.33
N ASP A 444 15.76 -7.82 -10.29
CA ASP A 444 14.90 -7.84 -11.49
C ASP A 444 14.17 -6.51 -11.73
N GLY A 445 14.37 -5.53 -10.85
CA GLY A 445 13.85 -4.19 -10.98
C GLY A 445 12.49 -3.95 -10.30
N ILE A 446 12.28 -2.68 -9.98
CA ILE A 446 11.02 -2.11 -9.48
C ILE A 446 10.62 -0.99 -10.44
N ILE A 447 9.55 -1.16 -11.19
CA ILE A 447 9.30 -0.36 -12.40
C ILE A 447 7.87 0.16 -12.43
N ASN A 448 7.67 1.44 -12.77
CA ASN A 448 6.35 2.07 -12.87
C ASN A 448 5.60 2.00 -11.53
N VAL A 449 5.93 2.92 -10.62
CA VAL A 449 5.27 3.05 -9.33
C VAL A 449 4.78 4.48 -9.13
N LEU A 450 3.53 4.63 -8.68
CA LEU A 450 2.92 5.89 -8.30
C LEU A 450 2.63 5.88 -6.80
N VAL A 451 3.28 6.79 -6.08
CA VAL A 451 3.02 7.08 -4.66
C VAL A 451 2.39 8.46 -4.60
N GLU A 452 1.10 8.54 -4.31
CA GLU A 452 0.40 9.83 -4.28
C GLU A 452 -0.55 10.00 -3.10
N ASP A 453 -0.72 11.23 -2.63
CA ASP A 453 -1.74 11.56 -1.61
C ASP A 453 -1.59 10.76 -0.31
N ASN A 454 -0.38 10.70 0.23
CA ASN A 454 -0.11 10.00 1.48
C ASN A 454 0.35 10.97 2.57
N VAL A 455 0.14 10.56 3.82
CA VAL A 455 0.70 11.24 5.00
C VAL A 455 1.68 10.31 5.68
N ALA A 456 2.86 10.83 6.06
CA ALA A 456 3.83 10.15 6.89
C ALA A 456 4.04 10.92 8.20
N PHE A 457 4.01 10.20 9.32
CA PHE A 457 4.11 10.76 10.66
C PHE A 457 4.94 9.83 11.54
N LEU A 458 6.13 10.26 11.98
CA LEU A 458 7.07 9.46 12.79
C LEU A 458 7.81 8.32 12.04
N THR A 459 7.65 8.17 10.72
CA THR A 459 8.43 7.15 9.99
C THR A 459 9.92 7.47 10.05
N ASP A 460 10.77 6.45 9.99
CA ASP A 460 12.21 6.66 9.89
C ASP A 460 12.56 7.30 8.55
N ASN A 461 11.97 6.78 7.48
CA ASN A 461 12.19 7.30 6.15
C ASN A 461 10.86 7.55 5.45
N GLY A 462 10.84 8.59 4.61
CA GLY A 462 9.69 8.86 3.75
C GLY A 462 9.76 7.95 2.52
N ILE A 463 10.26 8.48 1.40
CA ILE A 463 10.45 7.69 0.17
C ILE A 463 11.86 7.13 0.16
N ARG A 464 11.99 5.80 0.31
CA ARG A 464 13.28 5.14 0.53
C ARG A 464 13.70 4.25 -0.63
N PHE A 465 14.77 4.57 -1.33
CA PHE A 465 15.41 3.70 -2.31
C PHE A 465 16.73 3.15 -1.75
N LYS A 466 16.89 1.82 -1.75
CA LYS A 466 18.09 1.14 -1.21
C LYS A 466 18.51 -0.03 -2.11
N SER A 467 19.78 -0.11 -2.49
CA SER A 467 20.35 -1.21 -3.27
C SER A 467 21.89 -1.12 -3.24
N SER A 468 22.57 -2.10 -3.83
CA SER A 468 24.02 -2.07 -4.05
C SER A 468 24.34 -2.45 -5.49
N PRO A 469 25.54 -2.11 -6.03
CA PRO A 469 25.88 -2.46 -7.41
C PRO A 469 25.78 -3.97 -7.65
N GLN A 470 26.22 -4.78 -6.69
CA GLN A 470 26.20 -6.24 -6.76
C GLN A 470 24.78 -6.80 -6.95
N CYS A 471 23.75 -6.09 -6.48
CA CYS A 471 22.37 -6.55 -6.65
C CYS A 471 21.86 -6.52 -8.08
N GLY A 472 22.35 -5.59 -8.90
CA GLY A 472 21.74 -5.31 -10.20
C GLY A 472 20.33 -4.72 -10.11
N GLY A 473 19.74 -4.45 -11.27
CA GLY A 473 18.39 -3.88 -11.37
C GLY A 473 18.28 -2.50 -10.73
N GLY A 474 17.45 -2.39 -9.68
CA GLY A 474 17.15 -1.14 -8.98
C GLY A 474 15.71 -0.68 -9.19
N ALA A 475 15.49 0.63 -9.31
CA ALA A 475 14.15 1.20 -9.46
C ALA A 475 14.11 2.19 -10.62
N GLN A 476 13.03 2.15 -11.40
CA GLN A 476 12.82 3.00 -12.56
C GLN A 476 11.38 3.49 -12.71
N ASN A 477 11.19 4.70 -13.26
CA ASN A 477 9.88 5.29 -13.53
C ASN A 477 9.01 5.35 -12.26
N VAL A 478 9.55 5.98 -11.23
CA VAL A 478 8.83 6.18 -9.95
C VAL A 478 8.39 7.62 -9.84
N TYR A 479 7.08 7.80 -9.58
CA TYR A 479 6.45 9.09 -9.39
C TYR A 479 5.95 9.17 -7.96
N ALA A 480 6.50 10.11 -7.17
CA ALA A 480 5.98 10.42 -5.84
C ALA A 480 5.39 11.84 -5.85
N ARG A 481 4.15 12.02 -5.40
CA ARG A 481 3.54 13.35 -5.38
C ARG A 481 2.53 13.59 -4.27
N ASP A 482 2.38 14.85 -3.86
CA ASP A 482 1.39 15.24 -2.86
C ASP A 482 1.53 14.44 -1.57
N ILE A 483 2.69 14.56 -0.92
CA ILE A 483 3.00 13.84 0.31
C ILE A 483 3.29 14.85 1.42
N ALA A 484 2.59 14.70 2.54
CA ALA A 484 2.83 15.47 3.75
C ALA A 484 3.58 14.61 4.77
N MET A 485 4.70 15.12 5.26
CA MET A 485 5.59 14.42 6.19
C MET A 485 5.82 15.28 7.43
N LEU A 486 5.60 14.70 8.61
CA LEU A 486 5.88 15.34 9.89
C LEU A 486 6.75 14.41 10.74
N SER A 487 7.84 14.94 11.27
CA SER A 487 8.75 14.22 12.17
C SER A 487 9.36 12.95 11.54
N VAL A 488 9.64 12.98 10.23
CA VAL A 488 10.21 11.85 9.49
C VAL A 488 11.72 11.86 9.58
N GLY A 489 12.32 10.75 10.02
CA GLY A 489 13.77 10.65 10.20
C GLY A 489 14.27 11.54 11.33
N SER A 490 13.52 11.61 12.43
CA SER A 490 13.83 12.52 13.54
C SER A 490 13.89 11.80 14.89
N TYR A 491 14.55 12.44 15.85
CA TYR A 491 14.69 12.00 17.25
C TYR A 491 14.29 13.13 18.22
N ASN A 492 13.18 13.79 17.88
CA ASN A 492 12.63 14.95 18.58
C ASN A 492 11.50 14.56 19.52
N ASN A 493 11.43 15.19 20.70
CA ASN A 493 10.23 15.25 21.51
C ASN A 493 9.40 16.47 21.09
N PHE A 494 8.11 16.29 20.84
CA PHE A 494 7.22 17.37 20.41
C PHE A 494 5.76 17.12 20.79
N THR A 495 4.97 18.19 20.81
CA THR A 495 3.54 18.12 21.08
C THR A 495 2.76 18.17 19.77
N PHE A 496 1.79 17.27 19.62
CA PHE A 496 0.88 17.22 18.48
C PHE A 496 -0.52 16.84 18.95
N GLY A 497 -1.54 17.63 18.60
CA GLY A 497 -2.91 17.38 19.06
C GLY A 497 -3.04 17.29 20.59
N GLY A 498 -2.23 18.07 21.33
CA GLY A 498 -2.20 18.06 22.79
C GLY A 498 -1.53 16.85 23.44
N ARG A 499 -0.86 15.99 22.67
CA ARG A 499 -0.15 14.78 23.15
C ARG A 499 1.34 14.87 22.86
N GLN A 500 2.16 14.24 23.70
CA GLN A 500 3.60 14.14 23.48
C GLN A 500 3.94 12.98 22.56
N PHE A 501 4.80 13.23 21.59
CA PHE A 501 5.38 12.23 20.71
C PHE A 501 6.90 12.38 20.68
N SER A 502 7.58 11.29 20.37
CA SER A 502 9.00 11.30 20.07
C SER A 502 9.24 10.64 18.73
N GLY A 503 10.05 11.25 17.88
CA GLY A 503 10.76 10.49 16.86
C GLY A 503 11.83 9.62 17.53
N ASP A 504 12.14 8.46 16.96
CA ASP A 504 12.98 7.42 17.58
C ASP A 504 14.20 7.02 16.74
N THR A 505 14.50 7.75 15.66
CA THR A 505 15.61 7.42 14.77
C THR A 505 16.61 8.56 14.59
N THR A 506 17.90 8.21 14.58
CA THR A 506 19.00 9.13 14.26
C THR A 506 19.55 8.93 12.85
N ALA A 507 19.06 7.91 12.13
CA ALA A 507 19.60 7.46 10.83
C ALA A 507 18.53 7.41 9.73
N GLY A 508 17.43 8.13 9.93
CA GLY A 508 16.32 8.19 8.99
C GLY A 508 16.30 9.51 8.21
N HIS A 509 15.76 9.47 6.98
CA HIS A 509 15.69 10.61 6.08
C HIS A 509 14.35 10.65 5.33
N PRO A 510 13.73 11.82 5.13
CA PRO A 510 12.51 11.96 4.35
C PRO A 510 12.61 11.45 2.90
N PHE A 511 13.76 11.68 2.23
CA PHE A 511 14.02 11.15 0.88
C PHE A 511 15.39 10.47 0.83
N VAL A 512 15.44 9.20 0.42
CA VAL A 512 16.69 8.40 0.37
C VAL A 512 16.89 7.78 -1.00
N PHE A 513 18.11 7.88 -1.53
CA PHE A 513 18.58 7.17 -2.72
C PHE A 513 19.97 6.61 -2.43
N MET A 514 20.02 5.35 -1.99
CA MET A 514 21.24 4.74 -1.48
C MET A 514 21.63 3.54 -2.34
N LEU A 515 22.67 3.70 -3.16
CA LEU A 515 23.28 2.63 -3.96
C LEU A 515 24.51 2.00 -3.29
N ASP A 516 24.87 2.42 -2.09
CA ASP A 516 25.92 1.83 -1.24
C ASP A 516 25.32 1.04 -0.07
N TYR A 517 24.09 0.56 -0.21
CA TYR A 517 23.45 -0.27 0.81
C TYR A 517 24.25 -1.56 1.01
N ASP A 518 24.47 -1.95 2.27
CA ASP A 518 25.12 -3.22 2.58
C ASP A 518 24.19 -4.38 2.19
N SER A 519 24.54 -5.07 1.11
CA SER A 519 23.83 -6.24 0.63
C SER A 519 24.81 -7.42 0.52
N ASN A 520 24.32 -8.62 0.84
CA ASN A 520 25.11 -9.85 0.78
C ASN A 520 24.54 -10.84 -0.26
N PRO A 521 24.65 -10.55 -1.57
CA PRO A 521 24.13 -11.42 -2.61
C PRO A 521 24.94 -12.68 -2.84
N SER A 522 24.27 -13.68 -3.41
CA SER A 522 24.92 -14.78 -4.11
C SER A 522 25.50 -14.30 -5.45
N GLY A 523 26.69 -13.70 -5.40
CA GLY A 523 27.45 -13.25 -6.57
C GLY A 523 27.08 -11.87 -7.09
N ASN A 524 27.83 -11.42 -8.10
CA ASN A 524 27.75 -10.06 -8.64
C ASN A 524 26.84 -10.00 -9.86
N ALA A 525 25.93 -9.02 -9.90
CA ALA A 525 25.15 -8.72 -11.10
C ALA A 525 26.04 -8.26 -12.25
N LYS A 526 25.64 -8.60 -13.48
CA LYS A 526 26.37 -8.18 -14.71
C LYS A 526 26.26 -6.68 -14.96
N ILE A 527 25.09 -6.11 -14.68
CA ILE A 527 24.80 -4.68 -14.79
C ILE A 527 24.53 -4.19 -13.36
N PRO A 528 25.24 -3.16 -12.88
CA PRO A 528 25.07 -2.69 -11.50
C PRO A 528 23.69 -2.07 -11.30
N ALA A 529 23.19 -2.12 -10.05
CA ALA A 529 21.91 -1.50 -9.70
C ALA A 529 21.91 0.01 -9.99
N GLN A 530 20.76 0.53 -10.41
CA GLN A 530 20.55 1.95 -10.67
C GLN A 530 19.18 2.40 -10.18
N PHE A 531 19.12 3.60 -9.58
CA PHE A 531 17.88 4.34 -9.42
C PHE A 531 17.81 5.39 -10.51
N LYS A 532 16.79 5.32 -11.36
CA LYS A 532 16.68 6.21 -12.51
C LYS A 532 15.26 6.63 -12.87
N ASP A 533 15.11 7.81 -13.46
CA ASP A 533 13.83 8.33 -13.93
C ASP A 533 12.81 8.44 -12.78
N ILE A 534 13.19 9.18 -11.73
CA ILE A 534 12.40 9.33 -10.51
C ILE A 534 11.99 10.78 -10.36
N THR A 535 10.70 11.02 -10.17
CA THR A 535 10.12 12.35 -10.08
C THR A 535 9.33 12.49 -8.79
N ILE A 536 9.74 13.44 -7.94
CA ILE A 536 9.11 13.75 -6.64
C ILE A 536 8.55 15.16 -6.69
N THR A 537 7.24 15.34 -6.47
CA THR A 537 6.59 16.64 -6.66
C THR A 537 5.59 17.03 -5.57
N ARG A 538 5.53 18.32 -5.22
CA ARG A 538 4.56 18.86 -4.23
C ARG A 538 4.59 18.12 -2.89
N CYS A 539 5.76 17.86 -2.35
CA CYS A 539 5.91 17.28 -1.01
C CYS A 539 6.25 18.37 0.02
N SER A 540 5.77 18.16 1.25
CA SER A 540 6.09 19.04 2.38
C SER A 540 6.66 18.24 3.54
N VAL A 541 7.72 18.73 4.17
CA VAL A 541 8.38 18.09 5.32
C VAL A 541 8.55 19.11 6.45
N ASP A 542 8.07 18.76 7.65
CA ASP A 542 8.41 19.46 8.90
C ASP A 542 9.04 18.47 9.86
N ASN A 543 10.31 18.68 10.21
CA ASN A 543 11.04 17.79 11.11
C ASN A 543 11.20 18.35 12.54
N ILE A 544 10.40 19.37 12.88
CA ILE A 544 10.32 20.03 14.20
C ILE A 544 11.59 20.78 14.60
N LYS A 545 12.75 20.12 14.60
CA LYS A 545 14.04 20.71 14.92
C LYS A 545 15.13 20.15 13.99
N PRO A 546 15.85 21.02 13.24
CA PRO A 546 16.81 20.57 12.23
C PRO A 546 18.03 19.86 12.81
N THR A 547 18.42 20.17 14.05
CA THR A 547 19.57 19.51 14.72
C THR A 547 19.23 18.13 15.28
N LYS A 548 18.00 17.67 15.07
CA LYS A 548 17.48 16.42 15.61
C LYS A 548 16.73 15.61 14.54
N SER A 549 17.18 15.73 13.30
CA SER A 549 16.75 14.91 12.18
C SER A 549 17.94 14.51 11.33
N GLY A 550 17.79 13.44 10.56
CA GLY A 550 18.68 13.18 9.43
C GLY A 550 18.48 14.21 8.31
N GLU A 551 19.36 14.13 7.32
CA GLU A 551 19.36 14.93 6.10
C GLU A 551 18.00 14.83 5.42
N ILE A 552 17.45 15.95 4.94
CA ILE A 552 16.17 15.95 4.21
C ILE A 552 16.18 15.03 2.99
N LEU A 553 17.32 15.00 2.31
CA LEU A 553 17.58 14.31 1.07
C LEU A 553 18.96 13.69 1.18
N TYR A 554 18.98 12.37 1.18
CA TYR A 554 20.20 11.59 1.25
C TYR A 554 20.36 10.81 -0.06
N VAL A 555 21.17 11.34 -0.97
CA VAL A 555 21.48 10.72 -2.27
C VAL A 555 22.94 10.28 -2.24
N VAL A 556 23.17 8.99 -2.32
CA VAL A 556 24.51 8.39 -2.35
C VAL A 556 24.56 7.30 -3.42
N GLY A 557 25.44 7.50 -4.40
CA GLY A 557 25.87 6.46 -5.32
C GLY A 557 26.96 5.56 -4.70
N HIS A 558 27.52 4.64 -5.48
CA HIS A 558 28.63 3.79 -5.03
C HIS A 558 29.95 4.27 -5.63
N ASP A 559 31.00 4.50 -4.84
CA ASP A 559 32.31 5.01 -5.31
C ASP A 559 33.03 4.08 -6.29
N GLY A 560 32.52 2.87 -6.50
CA GLY A 560 33.12 1.85 -7.35
C GLY A 560 34.10 0.97 -6.56
N GLY A 561 34.83 0.13 -7.26
CA GLY A 561 35.83 -0.77 -6.70
C GLY A 561 36.42 -1.66 -7.78
N ASN A 562 36.91 -2.84 -7.39
CA ASN A 562 37.58 -3.75 -8.32
C ASN A 562 36.64 -4.34 -9.39
N ILE A 563 35.33 -4.37 -9.13
CA ILE A 563 34.33 -5.01 -10.01
C ILE A 563 33.56 -3.97 -10.83
N TYR A 564 33.17 -2.87 -10.20
CA TYR A 564 32.32 -1.85 -10.81
C TYR A 564 33.03 -0.51 -10.83
N GLN A 565 32.86 0.22 -11.92
CA GLN A 565 33.12 1.66 -11.95
C GLN A 565 32.17 2.38 -10.98
N PRO A 566 32.45 3.66 -10.62
CA PRO A 566 31.53 4.44 -9.81
C PRO A 566 30.10 4.42 -10.38
N VAL A 567 29.12 4.15 -9.53
CA VAL A 567 27.71 3.98 -9.91
C VAL A 567 26.90 5.17 -9.39
N TYR A 568 26.14 5.79 -10.28
CA TYR A 568 25.41 7.02 -10.00
C TYR A 568 23.90 6.76 -9.96
N ASN A 569 23.20 7.51 -9.10
CA ASN A 569 21.76 7.75 -9.24
C ASN A 569 21.53 8.60 -10.49
N LYS A 570 20.44 8.38 -11.25
CA LYS A 570 20.25 9.01 -12.57
C LYS A 570 18.91 9.70 -12.75
N ASN A 571 18.88 10.88 -13.38
CA ASN A 571 17.64 11.57 -13.74
C ASN A 571 16.63 11.66 -12.58
N ILE A 572 17.07 12.29 -11.49
CA ILE A 572 16.25 12.47 -10.29
C ILE A 572 15.71 13.90 -10.27
N THR A 573 14.39 14.04 -10.32
CA THR A 573 13.71 15.34 -10.38
C THR A 573 12.90 15.60 -9.12
N PHE A 574 13.11 16.76 -8.50
CA PHE A 574 12.29 17.31 -7.44
C PHE A 574 11.61 18.59 -7.93
N LYS A 575 10.30 18.70 -7.71
CA LYS A 575 9.53 19.91 -8.05
C LYS A 575 8.60 20.36 -6.93
N ASN A 576 8.61 21.65 -6.59
CA ASN A 576 7.70 22.26 -5.60
C ASN A 576 7.78 21.56 -4.23
N ILE A 577 8.99 21.49 -3.66
CA ILE A 577 9.23 20.87 -2.36
C ILE A 577 9.32 21.95 -1.29
N LYS A 578 8.61 21.76 -0.18
CA LYS A 578 8.60 22.66 0.98
C LYS A 578 9.19 21.96 2.19
N VAL A 579 10.20 22.55 2.80
CA VAL A 579 10.89 21.95 3.94
C VAL A 579 11.05 22.98 5.03
N ILE A 580 10.68 22.59 6.25
CA ILE A 580 10.95 23.36 7.46
C ILE A 580 11.59 22.46 8.52
N ASN A 581 12.52 23.04 9.29
CA ASN A 581 13.14 22.38 10.45
C ASN A 581 13.87 21.06 10.15
N ALA A 582 14.57 20.95 9.02
CA ALA A 582 15.29 19.74 8.62
C ALA A 582 16.81 19.97 8.46
N ALA A 583 17.59 18.90 8.64
CA ALA A 583 19.02 18.94 8.35
C ALA A 583 19.28 19.13 6.84
N PRO A 584 20.39 19.77 6.43
CA PRO A 584 20.78 19.97 5.04
C PRO A 584 20.78 18.69 4.21
N ALA A 585 20.62 18.82 2.89
CA ALA A 585 20.70 17.69 1.96
C ALA A 585 22.16 17.22 1.77
N GLN A 586 22.34 15.91 1.61
CA GLN A 586 23.59 15.29 1.19
C GLN A 586 23.40 14.60 -0.17
N ILE A 587 24.18 15.03 -1.16
CA ILE A 587 24.16 14.52 -2.52
C ILE A 587 25.59 14.11 -2.91
N LYS A 588 25.75 12.82 -3.22
CA LYS A 588 27.00 12.24 -3.69
C LYS A 588 26.70 11.27 -4.83
N LEU A 589 27.46 11.38 -5.92
CA LEU A 589 27.32 10.50 -7.08
C LEU A 589 25.89 10.51 -7.67
N LEU A 590 25.37 11.71 -7.92
CA LEU A 590 24.17 11.95 -8.71
C LEU A 590 24.56 12.35 -10.14
N ASP A 591 23.96 11.69 -11.13
CA ASP A 591 24.13 11.93 -12.56
C ASP A 591 22.80 12.45 -13.12
N THR A 592 22.73 13.74 -13.43
CA THR A 592 21.48 14.43 -13.80
C THR A 592 20.49 14.52 -12.63
N GLY A 593 20.46 15.69 -11.99
CA GLY A 593 19.51 16.02 -10.93
C GLY A 593 18.83 17.35 -11.21
N ILE A 594 17.51 17.43 -11.11
CA ILE A 594 16.76 18.69 -11.31
C ILE A 594 16.02 19.03 -10.04
N PHE A 595 16.38 20.15 -9.41
CA PHE A 595 15.73 20.69 -8.22
C PHE A 595 15.01 21.99 -8.58
N ASN A 596 13.71 21.90 -8.87
CA ASN A 596 12.89 23.02 -9.31
C ASN A 596 11.92 23.46 -8.20
N THR A 597 12.07 24.66 -7.67
CA THR A 597 11.29 25.16 -6.52
C THR A 597 11.43 24.21 -5.32
N PHE A 598 12.63 24.14 -4.77
CA PHE A 598 12.92 23.41 -3.54
C PHE A 598 13.26 24.42 -2.46
N THR A 599 12.36 24.58 -1.48
CA THR A 599 12.44 25.65 -0.47
C THR A 599 12.78 25.08 0.90
N PHE A 600 13.77 25.71 1.54
CA PHE A 600 14.21 25.39 2.89
C PHE A 600 13.95 26.57 3.82
N THR A 601 13.31 26.29 4.95
CA THR A 601 13.15 27.24 6.06
C THR A 601 13.73 26.60 7.32
N ASN A 602 14.59 27.31 8.04
CA ASN A 602 15.25 26.80 9.26
C ASN A 602 15.96 25.44 9.05
N PHE A 603 17.13 25.49 8.41
CA PHE A 603 18.02 24.33 8.23
C PHE A 603 19.26 24.53 9.12
N GLY A 604 19.74 23.46 9.74
CA GLY A 604 20.75 23.48 10.81
C GLY A 604 22.18 23.80 10.36
N GLY A 605 22.38 24.88 9.59
CA GLY A 605 23.67 25.28 9.05
C GLY A 605 23.58 26.51 8.13
N ASN A 606 24.68 26.82 7.43
CA ASN A 606 24.79 27.99 6.55
C ASN A 606 24.42 27.71 5.09
N ASP A 607 24.33 26.44 4.70
CA ASP A 607 24.07 25.99 3.34
C ASP A 607 23.15 24.75 3.41
N PRO A 608 21.99 24.74 2.73
CA PRO A 608 21.09 23.59 2.74
C PRO A 608 21.55 22.46 1.82
N TRP A 609 22.65 22.61 1.08
CA TRP A 609 23.12 21.61 0.11
C TRP A 609 24.59 21.22 0.33
N SER A 610 24.84 19.93 0.46
CA SER A 610 26.18 19.32 0.38
C SER A 610 26.24 18.44 -0.86
N ILE A 611 26.98 18.85 -1.89
CA ILE A 611 27.05 18.16 -3.18
C ILE A 611 28.51 17.79 -3.48
N THR A 612 28.76 16.51 -3.72
CA THR A 612 30.11 16.00 -4.05
C THR A 612 30.06 14.98 -5.17
N LYS A 613 31.12 14.91 -5.99
CA LYS A 613 31.28 13.91 -7.07
C LYS A 613 30.01 13.70 -7.90
N SER A 614 29.31 14.76 -8.26
CA SER A 614 28.01 14.70 -8.95
C SER A 614 28.06 15.55 -10.21
N LYS A 615 27.27 15.20 -11.23
CA LYS A 615 27.26 15.83 -12.55
C LYS A 615 25.85 16.21 -12.98
N ASP A 616 25.75 17.27 -13.78
CA ASP A 616 24.51 17.77 -14.36
C ASP A 616 23.40 18.03 -13.33
N VAL A 617 23.78 18.59 -12.17
CA VAL A 617 22.83 18.98 -11.12
C VAL A 617 22.38 20.43 -11.35
N GLN A 618 21.07 20.62 -11.52
CA GLN A 618 20.44 21.89 -11.83
C GLN A 618 19.52 22.33 -10.70
N PHE A 619 19.61 23.62 -10.36
CA PHE A 619 18.72 24.27 -9.40
C PHE A 619 17.95 25.38 -10.10
N ILE A 620 16.62 25.30 -10.05
CA ILE A 620 15.70 26.21 -10.71
C ILE A 620 14.80 26.81 -9.64
N ASN A 621 14.73 28.14 -9.51
CA ASN A 621 13.91 28.83 -8.50
C ASN A 621 14.17 28.35 -7.05
N VAL A 622 15.44 28.19 -6.66
CA VAL A 622 15.86 27.75 -5.32
C VAL A 622 16.44 28.95 -4.54
N PRO A 623 15.72 29.49 -3.52
CA PRO A 623 16.05 30.80 -2.92
C PRO A 623 17.34 30.87 -2.09
N THR A 624 17.93 29.73 -1.70
CA THR A 624 18.97 29.66 -0.65
C THR A 624 20.33 29.14 -1.14
N MET A 625 20.63 29.21 -2.44
CA MET A 625 21.92 28.77 -2.99
C MET A 625 23.02 29.84 -2.80
N LYS A 626 24.12 29.48 -2.13
CA LYS A 626 25.39 30.21 -2.28
C LYS A 626 26.06 29.74 -3.58
N LEU A 627 25.93 30.54 -4.64
CA LEU A 627 26.42 30.26 -6.00
C LEU A 627 27.94 29.96 -6.11
N ASN A 628 28.75 30.25 -5.08
CA ASN A 628 30.21 30.24 -5.15
C ASN A 628 30.89 28.87 -4.98
N LYS A 629 30.16 27.75 -5.01
CA LYS A 629 30.74 26.40 -4.79
C LYS A 629 30.56 25.39 -5.92
N LEU A 630 29.94 25.78 -7.04
CA LEU A 630 29.85 24.93 -8.22
C LEU A 630 31.15 25.00 -9.02
N ASN A 631 32.24 24.47 -8.45
CA ASN A 631 33.39 24.07 -9.28
C ASN A 631 32.96 22.84 -10.07
N PHE A 632 32.40 23.06 -11.25
CA PHE A 632 32.27 22.03 -12.27
C PHE A 632 33.70 21.64 -12.67
N ALA A 633 34.13 20.44 -12.27
CA ALA A 633 35.34 19.79 -12.75
C ALA A 633 34.94 18.61 -13.64
#